data_AF-A0A915DF27-F1
#
_entry.id   AF-A0A915DF27-F1
#
_cell.length_a   1.000
_cell.length_b   1.000
_cell.length_c   1.000
_cell.angle_alpha   90.00
_cell.angle_beta   90.00
_cell.angle_gamma   90.00
#
_symmetry.space_group_name_H-M   'P 1'
#
loop_
_entity.id
_entity.type
_entity.pdbx_description
1 polymer ?
#
loop_
_entity_poly.entity_id
_entity_poly.type
_entity_poly.pdbx_seq_one_letter_code
_entity_poly.pdbx_strand_id
1 'polypeptide(L)'
;MVYGCGNQLIKFLVFIANFLIFVFGALILGFSLWANLDQNFATHLKELAESVQLSTDFVNDLAQYQSSLWILCAVSLILLTLFFIILMVLSAIQLFTLIFTFANRGELLNNINKVLIKSSETEEGRRNLLPIETALRCCGATSQTAYLYNPDYCPVELRSASDCYTVISNRLETMGEMVVVLAIILLVIEAFR
;
A
#
# COMPACT_ATOMS: atom_id res chain seq x y z
N MET A 1 7.68 15.29 2.23
CA MET A 1 7.67 14.15 1.30
C MET A 1 6.40 14.26 0.47
N VAL A 2 6.54 14.51 -0.82
CA VAL A 2 5.43 14.93 -1.69
C VAL A 2 4.48 13.75 -1.87
N TYR A 3 3.26 13.86 -1.32
CA TYR A 3 2.15 12.98 -1.69
C TYR A 3 1.73 13.33 -3.13
N GLY A 4 2.48 12.83 -4.10
CA GLY A 4 2.17 12.96 -5.51
C GLY A 4 1.05 11.99 -5.87
N CYS A 5 0.03 12.48 -6.56
CA CYS A 5 -1.11 11.73 -7.11
C CYS A 5 -0.69 10.43 -7.84
N GLY A 6 0.49 10.42 -8.47
CA GLY A 6 1.07 9.23 -9.12
C GLY A 6 1.41 8.07 -8.19
N ASN A 7 1.84 8.31 -6.95
CA ASN A 7 2.10 7.25 -5.96
C ASN A 7 0.80 6.56 -5.54
N GLN A 8 -0.30 7.32 -5.47
CA GLN A 8 -1.61 6.79 -5.12
C GLN A 8 -2.23 6.00 -6.29
N LEU A 9 -2.02 6.44 -7.53
CA LEU A 9 -2.44 5.74 -8.74
C LEU A 9 -1.71 4.40 -8.93
N ILE A 10 -0.39 4.37 -8.73
CA ILE A 10 0.42 3.14 -8.83
C ILE A 10 -0.02 2.12 -7.78
N LYS A 11 -0.27 2.57 -6.54
CA LYS A 11 -0.79 1.72 -5.48
C LYS A 11 -2.15 1.13 -5.83
N PHE A 12 -3.05 1.93 -6.40
CA PHE A 12 -4.37 1.47 -6.82
C PHE A 12 -4.32 0.50 -8.02
N LEU A 13 -3.42 0.73 -8.96
CA LEU A 13 -3.24 -0.15 -10.13
C LEU A 13 -2.64 -1.50 -9.73
N VAL A 14 -1.63 -1.51 -8.85
CA VAL A 14 -1.09 -2.73 -8.25
C VAL A 14 -2.14 -3.44 -7.39
N PHE A 15 -3.04 -2.69 -6.76
CA PHE A 15 -4.19 -3.24 -6.05
C PHE A 15 -5.20 -3.95 -6.98
N ILE A 16 -5.57 -3.33 -8.09
CA ILE A 16 -6.47 -3.99 -9.06
C ILE A 16 -5.80 -5.19 -9.73
N ALA A 17 -4.53 -5.06 -10.12
CA ALA A 17 -3.81 -6.13 -10.81
C ALA A 17 -3.70 -7.40 -9.96
N ASN A 18 -3.24 -7.31 -8.70
CA ASN A 18 -3.18 -8.54 -7.88
C ASN A 18 -4.56 -9.00 -7.38
N PHE A 19 -5.60 -8.14 -7.37
CA PHE A 19 -6.97 -8.58 -7.09
C PHE A 19 -7.53 -9.42 -8.24
N LEU A 20 -7.29 -9.00 -9.49
CA LEU A 20 -7.65 -9.80 -10.66
C LEU A 20 -6.88 -11.12 -10.67
N ILE A 21 -5.58 -11.11 -10.37
CA ILE A 21 -4.77 -12.34 -10.28
C ILE A 21 -5.33 -13.28 -9.19
N PHE A 22 -5.73 -12.75 -8.04
CA PHE A 22 -6.36 -13.54 -6.99
C PHE A 22 -7.70 -14.16 -7.43
N VAL A 23 -8.61 -13.36 -8.00
CA VAL A 23 -9.91 -13.84 -8.48
C VAL A 23 -9.75 -14.89 -9.57
N PHE A 24 -8.89 -14.65 -10.56
CA PHE A 24 -8.61 -15.62 -11.62
C PHE A 24 -7.93 -16.88 -11.06
N GLY A 25 -7.01 -16.73 -10.10
CA GLY A 25 -6.36 -17.85 -9.41
C GLY A 25 -7.37 -18.73 -8.63
N ALA A 26 -8.27 -18.10 -7.88
CA ALA A 26 -9.32 -18.79 -7.14
C ALA A 26 -10.34 -19.47 -8.06
N LEU A 27 -10.72 -18.84 -9.18
CA LEU A 27 -11.59 -19.45 -10.18
C LEU A 27 -10.95 -20.66 -10.84
N ILE A 28 -9.67 -20.58 -11.23
CA ILE A 28 -8.95 -21.71 -11.83
C ILE A 28 -8.80 -22.85 -10.82
N LEU A 29 -8.47 -22.55 -9.56
CA LEU A 29 -8.41 -23.56 -8.49
C LEU A 29 -9.77 -24.18 -8.22
N GLY A 30 -10.84 -23.38 -8.13
CA GLY A 30 -12.19 -23.88 -7.92
C GLY A 30 -12.64 -24.79 -9.06
N PHE A 31 -12.39 -24.39 -10.31
CA PHE A 31 -12.72 -25.19 -11.48
C PHE A 31 -11.90 -26.48 -11.55
N SER A 32 -10.62 -26.41 -11.22
CA SER A 32 -9.71 -27.57 -11.28
C SER A 32 -9.94 -28.55 -10.12
N LEU A 33 -10.32 -28.06 -8.93
CA LEU A 33 -10.75 -28.89 -7.80
C LEU A 33 -12.11 -29.54 -8.09
N TRP A 34 -13.07 -28.79 -8.65
CA TRP A 34 -14.38 -29.32 -9.01
C TRP A 34 -14.28 -30.43 -10.06
N ALA A 35 -13.51 -30.21 -11.12
CA ALA A 35 -13.27 -31.19 -12.18
C ALA A 35 -12.49 -32.43 -11.72
N ASN A 36 -11.70 -32.33 -10.63
CA ASN A 36 -10.97 -33.45 -10.05
C ASN A 36 -11.81 -34.24 -9.03
N LEU A 37 -12.66 -33.56 -8.25
CA LEU A 37 -13.49 -34.18 -7.22
C LEU A 37 -14.73 -34.88 -7.81
N ASP A 38 -15.23 -34.41 -8.95
CA ASP A 38 -16.37 -35.02 -9.59
C ASP A 38 -15.98 -36.31 -10.34
N GLN A 39 -16.19 -37.45 -9.67
CA GLN A 39 -15.96 -38.79 -10.26
C GLN A 39 -16.93 -39.10 -11.42
N ASN A 40 -17.99 -38.32 -11.59
CA ASN A 40 -18.97 -38.41 -12.68
C ASN A 40 -18.81 -37.27 -13.70
N PHE A 41 -17.74 -36.48 -13.62
CA PHE A 41 -17.49 -35.41 -14.60
C PHE A 41 -17.39 -36.00 -16.01
N ALA A 42 -16.70 -37.14 -16.15
CA ALA A 42 -16.58 -37.86 -17.42
C ALA A 42 -17.92 -38.33 -17.98
N THR A 43 -18.88 -38.72 -17.13
CA THR A 43 -20.20 -39.19 -17.58
C THR A 43 -21.11 -38.02 -17.93
N HIS A 44 -21.14 -36.95 -17.14
CA HIS A 44 -21.90 -35.73 -17.44
C HIS A 44 -21.36 -34.99 -18.67
N LEU A 45 -20.04 -34.99 -18.88
CA LEU A 45 -19.41 -34.36 -20.04
C LEU A 45 -19.65 -35.18 -21.31
N LYS A 46 -19.73 -36.52 -21.18
CA LYS A 46 -20.16 -37.42 -22.26
C LYS A 46 -21.64 -37.23 -22.62
N GLU A 47 -22.50 -37.07 -21.62
CA GLU A 47 -23.94 -36.80 -21.80
C GLU A 47 -24.17 -35.42 -22.43
N LEU A 48 -23.39 -34.41 -22.03
CA LEU A 48 -23.39 -33.09 -22.66
C LEU A 48 -22.85 -33.13 -24.10
N ALA A 49 -21.78 -33.89 -24.36
CA ALA A 49 -21.21 -34.07 -25.69
C ALA A 49 -22.16 -34.80 -26.66
N GLU A 50 -22.90 -35.81 -26.17
CA GLU A 50 -23.97 -36.48 -26.93
C GLU A 50 -25.14 -35.54 -27.20
N SER A 51 -25.51 -34.68 -26.25
CA SER A 51 -26.57 -33.67 -26.43
C SER A 51 -26.21 -32.57 -27.45
N VAL A 52 -24.91 -32.33 -27.68
CA VAL A 52 -24.36 -31.31 -28.59
C VAL A 52 -23.81 -31.92 -29.90
N GLN A 53 -23.91 -33.24 -30.11
CA GLN A 53 -23.34 -33.97 -31.26
C GLN A 53 -21.83 -33.76 -31.46
N LEU A 54 -21.06 -33.67 -30.38
CA LEU A 54 -19.59 -33.60 -30.45
C LEU A 54 -18.99 -35.00 -30.60
N SER A 55 -17.99 -35.14 -31.47
CA SER A 55 -17.29 -36.40 -31.77
C SER A 55 -16.70 -37.06 -30.52
N THR A 56 -16.90 -38.38 -30.38
CA THR A 56 -16.37 -39.21 -29.29
C THR A 56 -14.84 -39.24 -29.21
N ASP A 57 -14.14 -38.89 -30.29
CA ASP A 57 -12.67 -38.76 -30.30
C ASP A 57 -12.20 -37.59 -29.42
N PHE A 58 -12.97 -36.49 -29.39
CA PHE A 58 -12.66 -35.32 -28.57
C PHE A 58 -12.82 -35.61 -27.06
N VAL A 59 -13.76 -36.48 -26.70
CA VAL A 59 -13.99 -36.91 -25.30
C VAL A 59 -12.86 -37.80 -24.80
N ASN A 60 -12.32 -38.68 -25.67
CA ASN A 60 -11.20 -39.55 -25.33
C ASN A 60 -9.88 -38.76 -25.20
N ASP A 61 -9.70 -37.73 -26.02
CA ASP A 61 -8.62 -36.74 -25.83
C ASP A 61 -8.80 -36.01 -24.49
N LEU A 62 -9.99 -35.49 -24.16
CA LEU A 62 -10.24 -34.81 -22.88
C LEU A 62 -9.95 -35.69 -21.65
N ALA A 63 -10.26 -36.99 -21.71
CA ALA A 63 -9.96 -37.93 -20.63
C ALA A 63 -8.44 -38.16 -20.45
N GLN A 64 -7.65 -38.08 -21.53
CA GLN A 64 -6.19 -38.11 -21.47
C GLN A 64 -5.60 -36.82 -20.86
N TYR A 65 -6.32 -35.69 -21.01
CA TYR A 65 -5.96 -34.41 -20.39
C TYR A 65 -6.13 -34.37 -18.86
N GLN A 66 -6.68 -35.39 -18.20
CA GLN A 66 -6.79 -35.46 -16.74
C GLN A 66 -5.44 -35.24 -16.03
N SER A 67 -4.35 -35.74 -16.62
CA SER A 67 -2.96 -35.55 -16.17
C SER A 67 -2.50 -34.07 -16.24
N SER A 68 -2.96 -33.34 -17.25
CA SER A 68 -2.66 -31.91 -17.42
C SER A 68 -3.44 -31.03 -16.44
N LEU A 69 -4.61 -31.49 -15.99
CA LEU A 69 -5.41 -30.82 -14.96
C LEU A 69 -4.72 -30.83 -13.60
N TRP A 70 -4.05 -31.94 -13.25
CA TRP A 70 -3.20 -32.02 -12.05
C TRP A 70 -2.03 -31.05 -12.08
N ILE A 71 -1.42 -30.87 -13.26
CA ILE A 71 -0.35 -29.88 -13.46
C ILE A 71 -0.91 -28.46 -13.30
N LEU A 72 -2.10 -28.18 -13.85
CA LEU A 72 -2.76 -26.89 -13.69
C LEU A 72 -3.09 -26.59 -12.22
N CYS A 73 -3.65 -27.57 -11.50
CA CYS A 73 -3.87 -27.52 -10.05
C CYS A 73 -2.57 -27.21 -9.28
N ALA A 74 -1.49 -27.93 -9.60
CA ALA A 74 -0.21 -27.76 -8.93
C ALA A 74 0.38 -26.36 -9.20
N VAL A 75 0.32 -25.87 -10.45
CA VAL A 75 0.77 -24.53 -10.82
C VAL A 75 -0.05 -23.46 -10.11
N SER A 76 -1.37 -23.62 -10.04
CA SER A 76 -2.24 -22.68 -9.34
C SER A 76 -2.01 -22.68 -7.82
N LEU A 77 -1.75 -23.83 -7.21
CA LEU A 77 -1.38 -23.91 -5.78
C LEU A 77 -0.01 -23.27 -5.52
N ILE A 78 0.97 -23.47 -6.41
CA ILE A 78 2.28 -22.82 -6.31
C ILE A 78 2.14 -21.29 -6.45
N LEU A 79 1.32 -20.81 -7.38
CA LEU A 79 1.05 -19.38 -7.54
C LEU A 79 0.35 -18.79 -6.32
N LEU A 80 -0.63 -19.50 -5.76
CA LEU A 80 -1.36 -19.06 -4.56
C LEU A 80 -0.46 -19.05 -3.31
N THR A 81 0.39 -20.06 -3.15
CA THR A 81 1.35 -20.10 -2.03
C THR A 81 2.41 -19.01 -2.15
N LEU A 82 2.93 -18.75 -3.35
CA LEU A 82 3.85 -17.62 -3.59
C LEU A 82 3.17 -16.27 -3.29
N PHE A 83 1.92 -16.09 -3.70
CA PHE A 83 1.14 -14.91 -3.39
C PHE A 83 0.98 -14.71 -1.87
N PHE A 84 0.64 -15.77 -1.14
CA PHE A 84 0.52 -15.75 0.31
C PHE A 84 1.83 -15.37 1.01
N ILE A 85 2.97 -15.91 0.56
CA ILE A 85 4.30 -15.56 1.10
C ILE A 85 4.60 -14.08 0.89
N ILE A 86 4.32 -13.54 -0.30
CA ILE A 86 4.53 -12.12 -0.61
C ILE A 86 3.67 -11.25 0.32
N LEU A 87 2.39 -11.60 0.54
CA LEU A 87 1.52 -10.87 1.47
C LEU A 87 2.06 -10.90 2.90
N MET A 88 2.55 -12.05 3.37
CA MET A 88 3.14 -12.16 4.71
C MET A 88 4.34 -11.20 4.88
N VAL A 89 5.21 -11.12 3.87
CA VAL A 89 6.37 -10.22 3.89
C VAL A 89 5.94 -8.76 3.91
N LEU A 90 4.95 -8.38 3.10
CA LEU A 90 4.43 -7.01 3.08
C LEU A 90 3.79 -6.62 4.42
N SER A 91 3.01 -7.52 5.02
CA SER A 91 2.41 -7.30 6.34
C SER A 91 3.47 -7.10 7.42
N ALA A 92 4.55 -7.89 7.40
CA ALA A 92 5.67 -7.73 8.34
C ALA A 92 6.35 -6.35 8.22
N ILE A 93 6.56 -5.85 7.00
CA ILE A 93 7.15 -4.53 6.76
C ILE A 93 6.22 -3.40 7.24
N GLN A 94 4.91 -3.54 7.02
CA GLN A 94 3.92 -2.57 7.48
C GLN A 94 3.87 -2.49 8.99
N LEU A 95 3.79 -3.64 9.68
CA LEU A 95 3.81 -3.70 11.14
C LEU A 95 5.10 -3.11 11.71
N PHE A 96 6.26 -3.45 11.13
CA PHE A 96 7.53 -2.88 11.54
C PHE A 96 7.54 -1.35 11.40
N THR A 97 7.11 -0.82 10.25
CA THR A 97 7.08 0.63 9.99
C THR A 97 6.12 1.35 10.93
N LEU A 98 4.95 0.75 11.21
CA LEU A 98 3.96 1.30 12.13
C LEU A 98 4.53 1.40 13.56
N ILE A 99 5.11 0.30 14.05
CA ILE A 99 5.71 0.23 15.39
C ILE A 99 6.89 1.19 15.50
N PHE A 100 7.80 1.19 14.51
CA PHE A 100 8.96 2.08 14.49
C PHE A 100 8.55 3.55 14.52
N THR A 101 7.58 3.94 13.69
CA THR A 101 7.08 5.32 13.64
C THR A 101 6.42 5.73 14.96
N PHE A 102 5.68 4.81 15.59
CA PHE A 102 5.03 5.08 16.87
C PHE A 102 6.02 5.17 18.04
N ALA A 103 7.02 4.29 18.06
CA ALA A 103 8.05 4.26 19.10
C ALA A 103 8.97 5.49 19.04
N ASN A 104 9.37 5.91 17.82
CA ASN A 104 10.35 6.99 17.64
C ASN A 104 9.73 8.37 17.37
N ARG A 105 8.42 8.55 17.56
CA ARG A 105 7.74 9.84 17.33
C ARG A 105 8.36 11.00 18.10
N GLY A 106 8.75 10.77 19.35
CA GLY A 106 9.37 11.81 20.19
C GLY A 106 10.77 12.18 19.73
N GLU A 107 11.56 11.19 19.32
CA GLU A 107 12.90 11.40 18.79
C GLU A 107 12.87 12.09 17.42
N LEU A 108 11.89 11.75 16.58
CA LEU A 108 11.64 12.41 15.30
C LEU A 108 11.32 13.90 15.49
N LEU A 109 10.42 14.25 16.41
CA LEU A 109 10.11 15.64 16.73
C LEU A 109 11.33 16.40 17.26
N ASN A 110 12.14 15.77 18.11
CA ASN A 110 13.35 16.38 18.63
C ASN A 110 14.42 16.62 17.54
N ASN A 111 14.59 15.65 16.62
CA ASN A 111 15.49 15.80 15.48
C ASN A 111 15.02 16.89 14.53
N ILE A 112 13.71 16.99 14.28
CA ILE A 112 13.12 18.08 13.49
C ILE A 112 13.39 19.42 14.16
N ASN A 113 13.16 19.55 15.48
CA ASN A 113 13.44 20.78 16.22
C ASN A 113 14.93 21.17 16.11
N LYS A 114 15.84 20.21 16.29
CA LYS A 114 17.28 20.45 16.19
C LYS A 114 17.71 20.90 14.79
N VAL A 115 17.14 20.30 13.74
CA VAL A 115 17.40 20.69 12.34
C VAL A 115 16.83 22.07 12.04
N LEU A 116 15.64 22.39 12.55
CA LEU A 116 14.99 23.70 12.43
C LEU A 116 15.83 24.80 13.10
N ILE A 117 16.29 24.58 14.33
CA ILE A 117 17.17 25.51 15.04
C ILE A 117 18.49 25.70 14.29
N LYS A 118 19.15 24.60 13.89
CA LYS A 118 20.41 24.66 13.15
C LYS A 118 20.27 25.38 11.80
N SER A 119 19.12 25.25 11.16
CA SER A 119 18.82 25.95 9.90
C SER A 119 18.48 27.43 10.10
N SER A 120 18.11 27.84 11.31
CA SER A 120 17.87 29.25 11.63
C SER A 120 19.15 30.06 11.89
N GLU A 121 20.23 29.38 12.29
CA GLU A 121 21.53 30.03 12.55
C GLU A 121 22.16 30.59 11.26
N THR A 122 22.08 29.84 10.16
CA THR A 122 22.63 30.26 8.87
C THR A 122 21.65 31.11 8.06
N GLU A 123 22.16 32.12 7.34
CA GLU A 123 21.32 32.97 6.47
C GLU A 123 20.77 32.18 5.27
N GLU A 124 21.57 31.28 4.72
CA GLU A 124 21.16 30.37 3.64
C GLU A 124 20.08 29.37 4.11
N GLY A 125 20.20 28.87 5.35
CA GLY A 125 19.18 28.02 5.97
C GLY A 125 17.84 28.75 6.08
N ARG A 126 17.84 30.00 6.54
CA ARG A 126 16.63 30.84 6.61
C ARG A 126 15.96 31.03 5.24
N ARG A 127 16.73 31.25 4.16
CA ARG A 127 16.16 31.33 2.80
C ARG A 127 15.58 30.00 2.31
N ASN A 128 16.22 28.88 2.64
CA ASN A 128 15.74 27.55 2.26
C ASN A 128 14.48 27.10 3.02
N LEU A 129 14.12 27.78 4.11
CA LEU A 129 12.87 27.53 4.83
C LEU A 129 11.65 28.23 4.23
N LEU A 130 11.83 29.27 3.41
CA LEU A 130 10.73 30.03 2.79
C LEU A 130 9.70 29.15 2.04
N PRO A 131 10.11 28.15 1.24
CA PRO A 131 9.18 27.24 0.57
C PRO A 131 8.40 26.37 1.57
N ILE A 132 9.03 25.99 2.69
CA ILE A 132 8.43 25.16 3.74
C ILE A 132 7.39 25.99 4.52
N GLU A 133 7.74 27.22 4.88
CA GLU A 133 6.87 28.20 5.55
C GLU A 133 5.60 28.48 4.72
N THR A 134 5.78 28.70 3.42
CA THR A 134 4.66 28.94 2.50
C THR A 134 3.79 27.68 2.33
N ALA A 135 4.40 26.50 2.23
CA ALA A 135 3.68 25.23 2.07
C ALA A 135 2.89 24.83 3.33
N LEU A 136 3.43 25.12 4.52
CA LEU A 136 2.84 24.76 5.81
C LEU A 136 2.03 25.89 6.45
N ARG A 137 2.03 27.09 5.86
CA ARG A 137 1.42 28.31 6.41
C ARG A 137 1.89 28.61 7.83
N CYS A 138 3.19 28.54 8.04
CA CYS A 138 3.87 28.84 9.29
C CYS A 138 4.96 29.87 9.07
N CYS A 139 5.44 30.51 10.14
CA CYS A 139 6.47 31.54 10.07
C CYS A 139 7.51 31.31 11.17
N GLY A 140 8.79 31.15 10.78
CA GLY A 140 9.87 30.91 11.71
C GLY A 140 10.02 29.43 12.10
N ALA A 141 11.26 29.06 12.39
CA ALA A 141 11.61 27.68 12.69
C ALA A 141 11.03 27.19 14.03
N THR A 142 11.22 27.97 15.10
CA THR A 142 10.66 27.72 16.44
C THR A 142 10.25 29.03 17.08
N SER A 143 9.44 28.99 18.14
CA SER A 143 9.07 30.15 18.95
C SER A 143 10.26 30.94 19.47
N GLN A 144 11.39 30.28 19.73
CA GLN A 144 12.61 30.91 20.22
C GLN A 144 13.38 31.61 19.10
N THR A 145 13.32 31.10 17.87
CA THR A 145 14.08 31.63 16.73
C THR A 145 13.24 32.47 15.77
N ALA A 146 11.94 32.62 16.02
CA ALA A 146 10.99 33.35 15.18
C ALA A 146 11.40 34.81 14.92
N TYR A 147 12.08 35.46 15.88
CA TYR A 147 12.55 36.84 15.73
C TYR A 147 13.62 37.00 14.62
N LEU A 148 14.36 35.93 14.26
CA LEU A 148 15.39 35.97 13.21
C LEU A 148 14.81 36.01 11.80
N TYR A 149 13.52 35.71 11.65
CA TYR A 149 12.82 35.61 10.38
C TYR A 149 12.01 36.88 10.05
N ASN A 150 11.64 37.66 11.06
CA ASN A 150 10.92 38.92 10.88
C ASN A 150 11.93 40.09 10.77
N PRO A 151 11.89 40.96 9.75
CA PRO A 151 10.88 41.10 8.69
C PRO A 151 11.19 40.44 7.34
N ASP A 152 12.44 40.05 7.09
CA ASP A 152 12.95 39.79 5.73
C ASP A 152 12.63 38.40 5.18
N TYR A 153 12.41 37.42 6.06
CA TYR A 153 12.28 36.01 5.69
C TYR A 153 10.87 35.45 5.95
N CYS A 154 9.89 36.30 6.23
CA CYS A 154 8.51 35.85 6.44
C CYS A 154 7.50 36.74 5.68
N PRO A 155 6.57 36.15 4.91
CA PRO A 155 5.53 36.90 4.23
C PRO A 155 4.68 37.71 5.21
N VAL A 156 4.28 38.93 4.83
CA VAL A 156 3.52 39.85 5.69
C VAL A 156 2.22 39.21 6.21
N GLU A 157 1.59 38.37 5.39
CA GLU A 157 0.36 37.64 5.71
C GLU A 157 0.56 36.54 6.78
N LEU A 158 1.78 36.04 6.94
CA LEU A 158 2.11 34.93 7.85
C LEU A 158 2.83 35.39 9.14
N ARG A 159 3.05 36.70 9.31
CA ARG A 159 3.73 37.24 10.51
C ARG A 159 3.01 36.96 11.83
N SER A 160 1.71 36.70 11.80
CA SER A 160 0.91 36.29 12.96
C SER A 160 0.64 34.79 13.02
N ALA A 161 1.19 34.00 12.09
CA ALA A 161 1.02 32.55 12.08
C ALA A 161 1.89 31.89 13.17
N SER A 162 1.49 30.70 13.60
CA SER A 162 2.30 29.86 14.50
C SER A 162 3.62 29.45 13.86
N ASP A 163 4.60 29.12 14.69
CA ASP A 163 5.90 28.61 14.23
C ASP A 163 5.78 27.27 13.50
N CYS A 164 6.73 26.97 12.62
CA CYS A 164 6.68 25.74 11.85
C CYS A 164 6.79 24.49 12.72
N TYR A 165 7.54 24.55 13.82
CA TYR A 165 7.61 23.44 14.77
C TYR A 165 6.24 23.06 15.35
N THR A 166 5.45 24.03 15.85
CA THR A 166 4.12 23.73 16.45
C THR A 166 3.13 23.24 15.40
N VAL A 167 3.16 23.79 14.18
CA VAL A 167 2.32 23.28 13.08
C VAL A 167 2.68 21.85 12.72
N ILE A 168 3.98 21.54 12.65
CA ILE A 168 4.47 20.18 12.34
C ILE A 168 4.12 19.21 13.47
N SER A 169 4.32 19.58 14.74
CA SER A 169 4.00 18.71 15.87
C SER A 169 2.52 18.41 15.95
N ASN A 170 1.67 19.44 15.85
CA ASN A 170 0.22 19.28 15.91
C ASN A 170 -0.31 18.47 14.70
N ARG A 171 0.22 18.73 13.50
CA ARG A 171 -0.13 17.95 12.31
C ARG A 171 0.36 16.51 12.42
N LEU A 172 1.53 16.26 12.97
CA LEU A 172 2.05 14.90 13.16
C LEU A 172 1.21 14.12 14.19
N GLU A 173 0.78 14.77 15.26
CA GLU A 173 -0.13 14.18 16.25
C GLU A 173 -1.49 13.83 15.61
N THR A 174 -2.09 14.77 14.88
CA THR A 174 -3.36 14.54 14.16
C THR A 174 -3.23 13.46 13.07
N MET A 175 -2.10 13.45 12.35
CA MET A 175 -1.82 12.44 11.33
C MET A 175 -1.53 11.08 11.95
N GLY A 176 -1.02 11.01 13.18
CA GLY A 176 -0.78 9.75 13.90
C GLY A 176 -2.05 8.91 14.01
N GLU A 177 -3.17 9.52 14.36
CA GLU A 177 -4.47 8.84 14.42
C GLU A 177 -4.94 8.35 13.04
N MET A 178 -4.85 9.22 12.02
CA MET A 178 -5.23 8.84 10.65
C MET A 178 -4.32 7.73 10.07
N VAL A 179 -3.02 7.74 10.39
CA VAL A 179 -2.07 6.72 9.92
C VAL A 179 -2.38 5.36 10.54
N VAL A 180 -2.74 5.30 11.82
CA VAL A 180 -3.16 4.04 12.47
C VAL A 180 -4.44 3.50 11.82
N VAL A 181 -5.45 4.35 11.59
CA VAL A 181 -6.69 3.94 10.93
C VAL A 181 -6.42 3.43 9.51
N LEU A 182 -5.62 4.14 8.72
CA LEU A 182 -5.23 3.72 7.38
C LEU A 182 -4.43 2.42 7.39
N ALA A 183 -3.53 2.23 8.35
CA ALA A 183 -2.76 0.99 8.49
C ALA A 183 -3.66 -0.21 8.82
N ILE A 184 -4.65 -0.04 9.70
CA ILE A 184 -5.63 -1.09 10.01
C ILE A 184 -6.47 -1.42 8.78
N ILE A 185 -6.93 -0.41 8.04
CA ILE A 185 -7.68 -0.62 6.79
C ILE A 185 -6.83 -1.36 5.77
N LEU A 186 -5.55 -1.01 5.61
CA LEU A 186 -4.64 -1.71 4.71
C LEU A 186 -4.42 -3.18 5.13
N LEU A 187 -4.24 -3.45 6.42
CA LEU A 187 -4.12 -4.81 6.94
C LEU A 187 -5.40 -5.63 6.72
N VAL A 188 -6.57 -5.03 6.94
CA VAL A 188 -7.86 -5.67 6.66
C VAL A 188 -7.98 -5.98 5.17
N ILE A 189 -7.66 -5.01 4.31
CA ILE A 189 -7.67 -5.21 2.85
C ILE A 189 -6.69 -6.32 2.43
N GLU A 190 -5.49 -6.37 3.01
CA GLU A 190 -4.51 -7.44 2.74
C GLU A 190 -4.95 -8.81 3.25
N ALA A 191 -5.69 -8.86 4.36
CA ALA A 191 -6.21 -10.11 4.92
C ALA A 191 -7.43 -10.65 4.17
N PHE A 192 -8.25 -9.77 3.57
CA PHE A 192 -9.42 -10.13 2.77
C PHE A 192 -9.14 -10.21 1.26
N ARG A 193 -7.88 -10.01 0.86
CA ARG A 193 -7.40 -10.15 -0.53
C ARG A 193 -6.69 -11.48 -0.73
#